data_AF-A0A9X3WQF8-F1
#
_entry.id   AF-A0A9X3WQF8-F1
#
_cell.length_a   1.000
_cell.length_b   1.000
_cell.length_c   1.000
_cell.angle_alpha   90.00
_cell.angle_beta   90.00
_cell.angle_gamma   90.00
#
_symmetry.space_group_name_H-M   'P 1'
#
loop_
_entity.id
_entity.type
_entity.pdbx_description
1 polymer ?
#
loop_
_entity_poly.entity_id
_entity_poly.type
_entity_poly.pdbx_seq_one_letter_code
_entity_poly.pdbx_strand_id
1 'polypeptide(L)' 'MRTSPLFMASLYLGMGVLFTYIAIGTAEETVWNFITILLAFFATLDFVVSFRLFRLHFRIKKAKKKE' A
#
# COMPACT_ATOMS: atom_id res chain seq x y z
N MET A 1 11.00 16.64 10.22
CA MET A 1 11.13 15.16 10.24
C MET A 1 11.23 14.68 8.79
N ARG A 2 12.41 14.26 8.32
CA ARG A 2 12.58 13.69 6.98
C ARG A 2 12.09 12.24 7.00
N THR A 3 10.79 12.03 6.84
CA THR A 3 10.25 10.67 6.72
C THR A 3 10.88 10.03 5.48
N SER A 4 11.64 8.95 5.69
CA SER A 4 12.30 8.25 4.59
C SER A 4 11.21 7.74 3.64
N PRO A 5 11.27 8.04 2.33
CA PRO A 5 10.28 7.56 1.36
C PRO A 5 10.09 6.04 1.40
N LEU A 6 11.14 5.29 1.78
CA LEU A 6 11.08 3.85 1.99
C LEU A 6 10.25 3.44 3.20
N PHE A 7 10.41 4.14 4.33
CA PHE A 7 9.67 3.83 5.54
C PHE A 7 8.17 4.02 5.31
N MET A 8 7.80 5.12 4.64
CA MET A 8 6.41 5.35 4.26
C MET A 8 5.92 4.30 3.25
N ALA A 9 6.73 3.91 2.26
CA ALA A 9 6.36 2.85 1.32
C ALA A 9 6.03 1.53 2.04
N SER A 10 6.88 1.11 2.98
CA SER A 10 6.67 -0.10 3.78
C SER A 10 5.45 -0.01 4.69
N LEU A 11 5.19 1.16 5.28
CA LEU A 11 3.99 1.37 6.11
C LEU A 11 2.70 1.24 5.29
N TYR A 12 2.61 1.93 4.15
CA TYR A 12 1.45 1.81 3.25
C TYR A 12 1.28 0.39 2.74
N LEU A 13 2.38 -0.30 2.39
CA LEU A 13 2.32 -1.70 1.99
C LEU A 13 1.75 -2.60 3.11
N GLY A 14 2.22 -2.42 4.34
CA GLY A 14 1.73 -3.16 5.50
C GLY A 14 0.26 -2.87 5.80
N MET A 15 -0.17 -1.61 5.66
CA MET A 15 -1.57 -1.22 5.83
C MET A 15 -2.47 -1.86 4.78
N GLY A 16 -2.06 -1.86 3.51
CA GLY A 16 -2.82 -2.51 2.43
C GLY A 16 -2.98 -4.02 2.65
N VAL A 17 -1.93 -4.69 3.15
CA VAL A 17 -2.00 -6.12 3.54
C VAL A 17 -2.98 -6.31 4.70
N LEU A 18 -2.95 -5.45 5.71
CA LEU A 18 -3.86 -5.51 6.85
C LEU A 18 -5.32 -5.33 6.42
N PHE A 19 -5.62 -4.34 5.59
CA PHE A 19 -6.97 -4.14 5.08
C PHE A 19 -7.44 -5.32 4.23
N THR A 20 -6.56 -5.92 3.43
CA THR A 20 -6.88 -7.13 2.66
C THR A 20 -7.20 -8.30 3.58
N TYR A 21 -6.42 -8.50 4.64
CA TYR A 21 -6.66 -9.56 5.62
C TYR A 21 -8.04 -9.40 6.30
N ILE A 22 -8.37 -8.18 6.73
CA ILE A 22 -9.67 -7.89 7.36
C ILE A 22 -10.80 -8.07 6.33
N ALA A 23 -10.61 -7.64 5.08
CA ALA A 23 -11.62 -7.78 4.01
C ALA A 23 -11.99 -9.24 3.77
N ILE A 24 -11.01 -10.14 3.75
CA ILE A 24 -11.22 -11.59 3.59
C ILE A 24 -12.04 -12.14 4.76
N GLY A 25 -11.74 -11.72 5.99
CA GLY A 25 -12.51 -12.13 7.17
C GLY A 25 -13.95 -11.59 7.18
N THR A 26 -14.22 -10.49 6.47
CA THR A 26 -15.57 -9.90 6.36
C THR A 26 -16.38 -10.49 5.20
N ALA A 27 -15.72 -11.19 4.28
CA ALA A 27 -16.36 -11.89 3.16
C ALA A 27 -16.90 -13.25 3.62
N GLU A 28 -17.93 -13.25 4.47
CA GLU A 28 -18.51 -14.49 5.02
C GLU A 28 -19.15 -15.36 3.92
N GLU A 29 -20.26 -14.87 3.34
CA GLU A 29 -20.97 -15.61 2.28
C GLU A 29 -20.60 -15.13 0.87
N THR A 30 -20.34 -13.83 0.71
CA THR A 30 -19.97 -13.24 -0.58
C THR A 30 -18.97 -12.11 -0.43
N VAL A 31 -18.15 -11.90 -1.46
CA VAL A 31 -17.26 -10.74 -1.58
C VAL A 31 -17.99 -9.44 -1.92
N TRP A 32 -19.30 -9.50 -2.21
CA TRP A 32 -20.11 -8.34 -2.59
C TRP A 32 -20.61 -7.52 -1.40
N ASN A 33 -20.25 -7.90 -0.17
CA ASN A 33 -20.54 -7.11 1.00
C ASN A 33 -19.90 -5.72 0.87
N PHE A 34 -20.67 -4.68 1.16
CA PHE A 34 -20.21 -3.30 1.12
C PHE A 34 -18.91 -3.08 1.92
N ILE A 35 -18.80 -3.69 3.11
CA ILE A 35 -17.61 -3.56 3.97
C ILE A 35 -16.38 -4.20 3.31
N THR A 36 -16.53 -5.40 2.74
CA THR A 36 -15.46 -6.09 2.01
C THR A 36 -14.96 -5.26 0.83
N ILE A 37 -15.88 -4.70 0.04
CA ILE A 37 -15.54 -3.84 -1.11
C ILE A 37 -14.84 -2.56 -0.63
N LEU A 38 -15.33 -1.93 0.44
CA LEU A 38 -14.74 -0.71 0.98
C LEU A 38 -13.31 -0.95 1.49
N LEU A 39 -13.08 -2.06 2.22
CA LEU A 39 -11.76 -2.45 2.69
C LEU A 39 -10.80 -2.78 1.53
N ALA A 40 -11.28 -3.49 0.50
CA ALA A 40 -10.50 -3.78 -0.70
C ALA A 40 -10.15 -2.50 -1.49
N PHE A 41 -11.06 -1.53 -1.52
CA PHE A 41 -10.81 -0.22 -2.12
C PHE A 41 -9.71 0.54 -1.39
N PHE A 42 -9.76 0.61 -0.06
CA PHE A 42 -8.69 1.23 0.74
C PHE A 42 -7.35 0.50 0.57
N ALA A 43 -7.36 -0.83 0.63
CA ALA A 43 -6.16 -1.62 0.37
C ALA A 43 -5.53 -1.30 -0.99
N THR A 44 -6.35 -1.11 -2.03
CA THR A 44 -5.89 -0.73 -3.37
C THR A 44 -5.18 0.63 -3.36
N LEU A 45 -5.73 1.63 -2.66
CA LEU A 45 -5.11 2.94 -2.54
C LEU A 45 -3.73 2.85 -1.85
N ASP A 46 -3.64 2.07 -0.77
CA ASP A 46 -2.40 1.84 -0.04
C ASP A 46 -1.33 1.14 -0.90
N PHE A 47 -1.72 0.13 -1.68
CA PHE A 47 -0.83 -0.52 -2.64
C PHE A 47 -0.33 0.42 -3.74
N VAL A 48 -1.21 1.29 -4.26
CA VAL A 48 -0.82 2.29 -5.28
C VAL A 48 0.17 3.30 -4.70
N VAL A 49 -0.07 3.81 -3.49
CA VAL A 49 0.81 4.77 -2.82
C VAL A 49 2.16 4.14 -2.49
N SER A 50 2.17 2.93 -1.92
CA SER A 50 3.42 2.21 -1.62
C SER A 50 4.24 1.96 -2.88
N PHE A 51 3.61 1.52 -3.99
CA PHE A 51 4.29 1.32 -5.27
C PHE A 51 4.89 2.62 -5.82
N ARG A 52 4.16 3.74 -5.75
CA ARG A 52 4.67 5.06 -6.15
C ARG A 52 5.89 5.46 -5.33
N LEU A 53 5.87 5.24 -4.01
CA LEU A 53 6.98 5.57 -3.12
C LEU A 53 8.20 4.68 -3.34
N PHE A 54 8.01 3.38 -3.57
CA PHE A 54 9.09 2.47 -3.98
C PHE A 54 9.74 2.95 -5.27
N ARG A 55 8.94 3.28 -6.29
CA ARG A 55 9.45 3.81 -7.56
C ARG A 55 10.24 5.10 -7.37
N LEU A 56 9.73 6.01 -6.53
CA LEU A 56 10.43 7.25 -6.18
C LEU A 56 11.79 6.96 -5.53
N HIS A 57 11.84 6.04 -4.57
CA HIS A 57 13.08 5.65 -3.93
C HIS A 57 14.12 5.10 -4.94
N PHE A 58 13.71 4.20 -5.83
CA PHE A 58 14.60 3.67 -6.87
C PHE A 58 15.08 4.76 -7.83
N ARG A 59 14.22 5.72 -8.19
CA ARG A 59 14.61 6.87 -9.03
C ARG A 59 15.65 7.75 -8.34
N ILE A 60 15.44 8.08 -7.07
CA ILE A 60 16.38 8.88 -6.27
C ILE A 60 17.72 8.14 -6.14
N LYS A 61 17.70 6.83 -5.85
CA LYS A 61 18.90 6.00 -5.75
C LYS A 61 19.67 5.92 -7.07
N LYS A 62 18.96 5.85 -8.21
CA LYS A 62 19.57 5.85 -9.54
C LYS A 62 20.18 7.22 -9.90
N ALA A 63 19.52 8.32 -9.54
CA ALA A 63 20.04 9.67 -9.74
C ALA A 63 21.34 9.91 -8.94
N LYS A 64 21.36 9.52 -7.66
CA LYS A 64 22.56 9.59 -6.80
C LYS A 64 23.74 8.71 -7.23
N LYS A 65 23.51 7.68 -8.04
CA LYS A 65 24.59 6.78 -8.53
C LYS A 65 25.20 7.29 -9.86
N LYS A 66 24.61 8.33 -10.46
CA LYS A 66 25.02 8.87 -11.76
C LYS A 66 25.80 10.19 -11.63
N GLU A 67 25.89 10.73 -10.41
CA GLU A 67 26.88 11.72 -9.97
C GLU A 67 28.07 10.98 -9.35
#